data_AF-A0A2E6W768-F1
#
_entry.id   AF-A0A2E6W768-F1
#
_cell.length_a   1.000
_cell.length_b   1.000
_cell.length_c   1.000
_cell.angle_alpha   90.00
_cell.angle_beta   90.00
_cell.angle_gamma   90.00
#
_symmetry.space_group_name_H-M   'P 1'
#
loop_
_entity.id
_entity.type
_entity.pdbx_description
1 polymer ?
#
loop_
_entity_poly.entity_id
_entity_poly.type
_entity_poly.pdbx_seq_one_letter_code
_entity_poly.pdbx_strand_id
1 'polypeptide(L)'
;RVPTSFFLALAALHANYWITKIVHHVVLCVLQFLLIVNAPAPWVGVAKQYSSRTRELSFTKPSDWLFAYYRVYRFRGRVDVVVAHYKEDLGWLGAYLDKIDHLYLYCKDQESCQKGLPTDHRGATLLVQQLPNEGREANTYLHHIIHHYDDLAPRTVFTMASLNGNWMRKLSFLFSLTETSRPNKHCYSPEFFETVRHFQFDPKPTVATSLGDGYDNRAQGSVIQLAAQRPLGKWMHAYFARDLFEGHCRYGDGQHGAIFSATRDMIRRYPLRLYDDLLRCNQGADSMEAGYFMERVWRFMFLHDKIGSNNDD
;
A
#
# COMPACT_ATOMS: atom_id res chain seq x y z
N ARG A 1 -14.86 -33.44 8.42
CA ARG A 1 -14.82 -33.78 6.97
C ARG A 1 -15.07 -32.49 6.21
N VAL A 2 -14.20 -32.12 5.26
CA VAL A 2 -14.39 -30.91 4.44
C VAL A 2 -15.46 -31.23 3.39
N PRO A 3 -16.52 -30.41 3.23
CA PRO A 3 -17.63 -30.72 2.32
C PRO A 3 -17.22 -30.61 0.85
N THR A 4 -17.79 -31.43 -0.03
CA THR A 4 -17.52 -31.44 -1.48
C THR A 4 -17.74 -30.07 -2.14
N SER A 5 -18.68 -29.29 -1.61
CA SER A 5 -18.94 -27.90 -2.03
C SER A 5 -17.73 -26.98 -1.89
N PHE A 6 -16.84 -27.23 -0.92
CA PHE A 6 -15.59 -26.50 -0.76
C PHE A 6 -14.63 -26.71 -1.94
N PHE A 7 -14.51 -27.95 -2.41
CA PHE A 7 -13.65 -28.29 -3.55
C PHE A 7 -14.21 -27.73 -4.87
N LEU A 8 -15.54 -27.75 -5.05
CA LEU A 8 -16.19 -27.12 -6.20
C LEU A 8 -15.99 -25.60 -6.20
N ALA A 9 -16.09 -24.95 -5.03
CA ALA A 9 -15.80 -23.52 -4.90
C ALA A 9 -14.33 -23.21 -5.23
N LEU A 10 -13.38 -24.00 -4.73
CA LEU A 10 -11.96 -23.85 -5.07
C LEU A 10 -11.69 -24.04 -6.57
N ALA A 11 -12.33 -25.02 -7.21
CA ALA A 11 -12.19 -25.28 -8.64
C ALA A 11 -12.75 -24.13 -9.49
N ALA A 12 -13.95 -23.62 -9.16
CA ALA A 12 -14.55 -22.48 -9.84
C ALA A 12 -13.70 -21.21 -9.70
N LEU A 13 -13.16 -20.98 -8.50
CA LEU A 13 -12.21 -19.93 -8.22
C LEU A 13 -10.94 -20.08 -9.10
N HIS A 14 -10.33 -21.26 -9.13
CA HIS A 14 -9.14 -21.51 -9.95
C HIS A 14 -9.41 -21.32 -11.46
N ALA A 15 -10.57 -21.74 -11.96
CA ALA A 15 -10.98 -21.49 -13.35
C ALA A 15 -11.11 -19.98 -13.65
N ASN A 16 -11.73 -19.22 -12.74
CA ASN A 16 -11.86 -17.77 -12.87
C ASN A 16 -10.50 -17.04 -12.92
N TYR A 17 -9.51 -17.52 -12.17
CA TYR A 17 -8.13 -17.03 -12.24
C TYR A 17 -7.50 -17.23 -13.62
N TRP A 18 -7.63 -18.42 -14.19
CA TRP A 18 -7.08 -18.70 -15.52
C TRP A 18 -7.77 -17.87 -16.60
N ILE A 19 -9.09 -17.73 -16.54
CA ILE A 19 -9.86 -16.89 -17.46
C ILE A 19 -9.38 -15.44 -17.38
N THR A 20 -9.29 -14.86 -16.18
CA THR A 20 -8.83 -13.47 -15.99
C THR A 20 -7.39 -13.26 -16.44
N LYS A 21 -6.50 -14.22 -16.21
CA LYS A 21 -5.11 -14.18 -16.70
C LYS A 21 -5.04 -14.18 -18.23
N ILE A 22 -5.84 -15.03 -18.89
CA ILE A 22 -5.93 -15.08 -20.36
C ILE A 22 -6.47 -13.76 -20.90
N VAL A 23 -7.58 -13.26 -20.33
CA VAL A 23 -8.17 -11.97 -20.70
C VAL A 23 -7.16 -10.84 -20.57
N HIS A 24 -6.35 -10.82 -19.50
CA HIS A 24 -5.29 -9.82 -19.33
C HIS A 24 -4.26 -9.86 -20.47
N HIS A 25 -3.76 -11.05 -20.83
CA HIS A 25 -2.78 -11.18 -21.91
C HIS A 25 -3.38 -10.70 -23.24
N VAL A 26 -4.63 -11.05 -23.53
CA VAL A 26 -5.33 -10.57 -24.73
C VAL A 26 -5.41 -9.04 -24.75
N VAL A 27 -5.85 -8.42 -23.65
CA VAL A 27 -5.95 -6.95 -23.56
C VAL A 27 -4.58 -6.27 -23.65
N LEU A 28 -3.53 -6.88 -23.08
CA LEU A 28 -2.17 -6.37 -23.18
C LEU A 28 -1.64 -6.43 -24.62
N CYS A 29 -1.90 -7.54 -25.34
CA CYS A 29 -1.56 -7.65 -26.75
C CYS A 29 -2.29 -6.59 -27.59
N VAL A 30 -3.57 -6.34 -27.32
CA VAL A 30 -4.34 -5.27 -27.99
C VAL A 30 -3.71 -3.90 -27.70
N LEU A 31 -3.33 -3.61 -26.46
CA LEU A 31 -2.66 -2.36 -26.11
C LEU A 31 -1.32 -2.22 -26.85
N GLN A 32 -0.51 -3.27 -26.89
CA GLN A 32 0.77 -3.27 -27.62
C GLN A 32 0.56 -3.03 -29.12
N PHE A 33 -0.44 -3.70 -29.72
CA PHE A 33 -0.80 -3.47 -31.11
C PHE A 33 -1.21 -2.01 -31.37
N LEU A 34 -2.08 -1.44 -30.53
CA LEU A 34 -2.51 -0.04 -30.64
C LEU A 34 -1.34 0.95 -30.55
N LEU A 35 -0.35 0.66 -29.70
CA LEU A 35 0.88 1.45 -29.60
C LEU A 35 1.75 1.31 -30.85
N ILE A 36 1.88 0.09 -31.41
CA ILE A 36 2.66 -0.16 -32.63
C ILE A 36 2.06 0.56 -33.85
N VAL A 37 0.73 0.59 -33.97
CA VAL A 37 0.05 1.24 -35.10
C VAL A 37 -0.19 2.74 -34.90
N ASN A 38 0.35 3.35 -33.83
CA ASN A 38 0.13 4.75 -33.46
C ASN A 38 -1.35 5.14 -33.42
N ALA A 39 -2.19 4.30 -32.80
CA ALA A 39 -3.63 4.53 -32.72
C ALA A 39 -3.97 5.84 -31.96
N PRO A 40 -5.14 6.47 -32.23
CA PRO A 40 -5.52 7.71 -31.58
C PRO A 40 -5.61 7.59 -30.05
N ALA A 41 -5.25 8.69 -29.34
CA ALA A 41 -5.14 8.73 -27.88
C ALA A 41 -6.36 8.19 -27.10
N PRO A 42 -7.63 8.42 -27.52
CA PRO A 42 -8.79 7.85 -26.82
C PRO A 42 -8.78 6.32 -26.76
N TRP A 43 -8.40 5.65 -27.86
CA TRP A 43 -8.34 4.19 -27.93
C TRP A 43 -7.21 3.63 -27.06
N VAL A 44 -6.05 4.28 -27.08
CA VAL A 44 -4.92 3.93 -26.22
C VAL A 44 -5.28 4.13 -24.75
N GLY A 45 -6.01 5.19 -24.41
CA GLY A 45 -6.50 5.46 -23.05
C GLY A 45 -7.44 4.36 -22.54
N VAL A 46 -8.42 3.97 -23.34
CA VAL A 46 -9.35 2.87 -23.02
C VAL A 46 -8.59 1.56 -22.85
N ALA A 47 -7.69 1.22 -23.78
CA ALA A 47 -6.89 0.00 -23.70
C ALA A 47 -5.96 -0.03 -22.47
N LYS A 48 -5.35 1.11 -22.10
CA LYS A 48 -4.58 1.24 -20.84
C LYS A 48 -5.45 1.01 -19.61
N GLN A 49 -6.67 1.55 -19.59
CA GLN A 49 -7.60 1.35 -18.47
C GLN A 49 -8.00 -0.12 -18.33
N TYR A 50 -8.37 -0.79 -19.43
CA TYR A 50 -8.69 -2.22 -19.40
C TYR A 50 -7.46 -3.09 -19.09
N SER A 51 -6.29 -2.73 -19.60
CA SER A 51 -5.03 -3.43 -19.29
C SER A 51 -4.75 -3.34 -17.79
N SER A 52 -4.87 -2.16 -17.17
CA SER A 52 -4.73 -2.00 -15.71
C SER A 52 -5.73 -2.86 -14.94
N ARG A 53 -7.02 -2.80 -15.29
CA ARG A 53 -8.08 -3.57 -14.60
C ARG A 53 -7.87 -5.09 -14.69
N THR A 54 -7.52 -5.59 -15.88
CA THR A 54 -7.29 -7.02 -16.09
C THR A 54 -5.97 -7.49 -15.49
N ARG A 55 -4.94 -6.61 -15.50
CA ARG A 55 -3.65 -6.85 -14.87
C ARG A 55 -3.82 -7.09 -13.38
N GLU A 56 -4.56 -6.21 -12.72
CA GLU A 56 -4.93 -6.39 -11.31
C GLU A 56 -5.53 -7.79 -11.13
N LEU A 57 -6.63 -8.13 -11.82
CA LEU A 57 -7.35 -9.41 -11.66
C LEU A 57 -6.47 -10.66 -11.86
N SER A 58 -5.44 -10.55 -12.70
CA SER A 58 -4.51 -11.65 -13.00
C SER A 58 -3.46 -11.91 -11.91
N PHE A 59 -3.28 -11.01 -10.95
CA PHE A 59 -2.22 -11.09 -9.93
C PHE A 59 -2.58 -11.86 -8.67
N THR A 60 -3.87 -12.14 -8.42
CA THR A 60 -4.25 -12.94 -7.24
C THR A 60 -5.00 -14.18 -7.60
N LYS A 61 -4.50 -15.29 -7.06
CA LYS A 61 -5.25 -16.54 -7.07
C LYS A 61 -6.40 -16.34 -6.09
N PRO A 62 -7.63 -16.77 -6.41
CA PRO A 62 -8.72 -16.67 -5.44
C PRO A 62 -8.51 -17.51 -4.17
N SER A 63 -7.54 -18.43 -4.17
CA SER A 63 -6.97 -18.99 -2.94
C SER A 63 -6.45 -17.93 -1.98
N ASP A 64 -5.91 -16.82 -2.48
CA ASP A 64 -5.33 -15.73 -1.69
C ASP A 64 -6.43 -14.99 -0.91
N TRP A 65 -7.60 -14.80 -1.51
CA TRP A 65 -8.77 -14.24 -0.83
C TRP A 65 -9.30 -15.17 0.24
N LEU A 66 -9.49 -16.45 -0.09
CA LEU A 66 -9.93 -17.45 0.88
C LEU A 66 -8.95 -17.54 2.05
N PHE A 67 -7.65 -17.53 1.75
CA PHE A 67 -6.59 -17.53 2.74
C PHE A 67 -6.58 -16.27 3.60
N ALA A 68 -6.73 -15.08 3.01
CA ALA A 68 -6.82 -13.83 3.75
C ALA A 68 -8.03 -13.80 4.69
N TYR A 69 -9.22 -14.17 4.21
CA TYR A 69 -10.41 -14.25 5.06
C TYR A 69 -10.26 -15.30 6.17
N TYR A 70 -9.68 -16.47 5.85
CA TYR A 70 -9.38 -17.49 6.85
C TYR A 70 -8.43 -16.97 7.93
N ARG A 71 -7.40 -16.23 7.55
CA ARG A 71 -6.48 -15.57 8.50
C ARG A 71 -7.21 -14.58 9.39
N VAL A 72 -8.07 -13.73 8.84
CA VAL A 72 -8.86 -12.77 9.63
C VAL A 72 -9.78 -13.51 10.61
N TYR A 73 -10.48 -14.54 10.14
CA TYR A 73 -11.36 -15.35 10.97
C TYR A 73 -10.61 -16.05 12.13
N ARG A 74 -9.39 -16.52 11.89
CA ARG A 74 -8.53 -17.17 12.89
C ARG A 74 -7.75 -16.18 13.76
N PHE A 75 -7.64 -14.93 13.35
CA PHE A 75 -6.90 -13.92 14.10
C PHE A 75 -7.64 -13.59 15.41
N ARG A 76 -6.95 -13.76 16.53
CA ARG A 76 -7.45 -13.52 17.89
C ARG A 76 -6.77 -12.34 18.58
N GLY A 77 -5.74 -11.77 17.95
CA GLY A 77 -5.04 -10.60 18.49
C GLY A 77 -5.79 -9.30 18.23
N ARG A 78 -5.27 -8.23 18.82
CA ARG A 78 -5.63 -6.84 18.51
C ARG A 78 -4.36 -6.06 18.20
N VAL A 79 -4.47 -5.06 17.33
CA VAL A 79 -3.35 -4.24 16.85
C VAL A 79 -3.76 -2.80 16.72
N ASP A 80 -2.79 -1.91 16.71
CA ASP A 80 -3.05 -0.53 16.34
C ASP A 80 -3.18 -0.42 14.82
N VAL A 81 -4.14 0.38 14.38
CA VAL A 81 -4.37 0.68 12.96
C VAL A 81 -4.32 2.18 12.74
N VAL A 82 -3.43 2.59 11.85
CA VAL A 82 -3.24 3.97 11.41
C VAL A 82 -3.86 4.13 10.03
N VAL A 83 -4.86 5.01 9.94
CA VAL A 83 -5.60 5.26 8.71
C VAL A 83 -5.31 6.68 8.21
N ALA A 84 -4.73 6.77 7.02
CA ALA A 84 -4.69 8.02 6.25
C ALA A 84 -6.03 8.19 5.51
N HIS A 85 -6.83 9.16 5.94
CA HIS A 85 -8.21 9.37 5.48
C HIS A 85 -8.38 10.78 4.89
N TYR A 86 -9.09 10.86 3.76
CA TYR A 86 -9.46 12.12 3.13
C TYR A 86 -10.98 12.22 2.99
N LYS A 87 -11.57 11.65 1.95
CA LYS A 87 -13.01 11.74 1.62
C LYS A 87 -13.70 10.39 1.49
N GLU A 88 -12.95 9.32 1.74
CA GLU A 88 -13.41 7.95 1.60
C GLU A 88 -14.48 7.60 2.65
N ASP A 89 -15.33 6.65 2.29
CA ASP A 89 -16.27 6.04 3.22
C ASP A 89 -15.57 4.96 4.06
N LEU A 90 -15.66 5.09 5.37
CA LEU A 90 -14.99 4.25 6.37
C LEU A 90 -15.83 3.06 6.84
N GLY A 91 -17.00 2.79 6.24
CA GLY A 91 -17.89 1.71 6.66
C GLY A 91 -17.26 0.32 6.60
N TRP A 92 -16.23 0.15 5.76
CA TRP A 92 -15.46 -1.09 5.66
C TRP A 92 -14.74 -1.47 6.97
N LEU A 93 -14.39 -0.50 7.82
CA LEU A 93 -13.75 -0.75 9.12
C LEU A 93 -14.64 -1.60 10.02
N GLY A 94 -15.96 -1.53 9.85
CA GLY A 94 -16.92 -2.29 10.64
C GLY A 94 -16.62 -3.78 10.74
N ALA A 95 -16.09 -4.39 9.68
CA ALA A 95 -15.77 -5.82 9.65
C ALA A 95 -14.52 -6.19 10.48
N TYR A 96 -13.76 -5.21 10.97
CA TYR A 96 -12.43 -5.42 11.56
C TYR A 96 -12.24 -4.74 12.92
N LEU A 97 -13.18 -3.90 13.37
CA LEU A 97 -13.06 -3.14 14.63
C LEU A 97 -12.79 -4.03 15.86
N ASP A 98 -13.32 -5.26 15.90
CA ASP A 98 -13.05 -6.23 16.97
C ASP A 98 -11.61 -6.80 16.96
N LYS A 99 -10.82 -6.49 15.93
CA LYS A 99 -9.40 -6.84 15.77
C LYS A 99 -8.47 -5.64 15.95
N ILE A 100 -9.01 -4.46 16.24
CA ILE A 100 -8.26 -3.22 16.38
C ILE A 100 -8.22 -2.85 17.86
N ASP A 101 -7.06 -2.51 18.40
CA ASP A 101 -6.92 -1.98 19.76
C ASP A 101 -7.13 -0.47 19.74
N HIS A 102 -6.22 0.27 19.11
CA HIS A 102 -6.38 1.69 18.81
C HIS A 102 -6.56 1.92 17.30
N LEU A 103 -7.55 2.73 16.95
CA LEU A 103 -7.77 3.23 15.60
C LEU A 103 -7.35 4.69 15.54
N TYR A 104 -6.17 4.96 14.99
CA TYR A 104 -5.67 6.30 14.73
C TYR A 104 -6.16 6.75 13.35
N LEU A 105 -7.18 7.61 13.34
CA LEU A 105 -7.78 8.18 12.14
C LEU A 105 -7.24 9.59 11.91
N TYR A 106 -6.38 9.73 10.90
CA TYR A 106 -5.87 11.04 10.48
C TYR A 106 -6.69 11.54 9.29
N CYS A 107 -7.56 12.51 9.56
CA CYS A 107 -8.43 13.13 8.57
C CYS A 107 -7.72 14.28 7.86
N LYS A 108 -7.85 14.33 6.54
CA LYS A 108 -7.27 15.37 5.68
C LYS A 108 -8.29 16.28 5.02
N ASP A 109 -9.57 15.98 5.24
CA ASP A 109 -10.71 16.80 4.87
C ASP A 109 -11.60 16.94 6.11
N GLN A 110 -11.84 18.18 6.53
CA GLN A 110 -12.63 18.43 7.73
C GLN A 110 -14.08 17.98 7.56
N GLU A 111 -14.68 18.23 6.39
CA GLU A 111 -16.10 17.97 6.13
C GLU A 111 -16.41 16.48 6.03
N SER A 112 -15.50 15.71 5.42
CA SER A 112 -15.67 14.27 5.23
C SER A 112 -15.07 13.44 6.36
N CYS A 113 -14.45 14.05 7.36
CA CYS A 113 -13.81 13.31 8.45
C CYS A 113 -14.80 12.34 9.13
N GLN A 114 -14.37 11.11 9.37
CA GLN A 114 -15.18 10.03 9.94
C GLN A 114 -16.40 9.62 9.09
N LYS A 115 -16.52 10.06 7.83
CA LYS A 115 -17.61 9.66 6.93
C LYS A 115 -17.75 8.14 6.85
N GLY A 116 -18.94 7.63 7.16
CA GLY A 116 -19.26 6.21 7.12
C GLY A 116 -18.65 5.38 8.26
N LEU A 117 -17.90 5.98 9.19
CA LEU A 117 -17.33 5.25 10.31
C LEU A 117 -18.45 4.65 11.19
N PRO A 118 -18.41 3.34 11.52
CA PRO A 118 -19.41 2.71 12.38
C PRO A 118 -19.47 3.37 13.76
N THR A 119 -20.68 3.53 14.32
CA THR A 119 -20.86 4.11 15.67
C THR A 119 -20.47 3.16 16.80
N ASP A 120 -20.68 1.85 16.60
CA ASP A 120 -20.18 0.82 17.51
C ASP A 120 -18.74 0.44 17.11
N HIS A 121 -17.79 0.87 17.94
CA HIS A 121 -16.37 0.62 17.74
C HIS A 121 -15.92 -0.78 18.18
N ARG A 122 -16.82 -1.65 18.68
CA ARG A 122 -16.55 -3.04 19.09
C ARG A 122 -15.31 -3.20 19.98
N GLY A 123 -15.11 -2.23 20.87
CA GLY A 123 -14.01 -2.19 21.82
C GLY A 123 -12.75 -1.46 21.34
N ALA A 124 -12.65 -1.04 20.06
CA ALA A 124 -11.53 -0.24 19.58
C ALA A 124 -11.57 1.19 20.15
N THR A 125 -10.43 1.67 20.63
CA THR A 125 -10.26 3.06 21.05
C THR A 125 -10.05 3.93 19.80
N LEU A 126 -10.97 4.84 19.54
CA LEU A 126 -10.89 5.75 18.39
C LEU A 126 -10.12 7.02 18.78
N LEU A 127 -9.09 7.35 18.00
CA LEU A 127 -8.29 8.56 18.13
C LEU A 127 -8.33 9.31 16.80
N VAL A 128 -8.97 10.47 16.76
CA VAL A 128 -9.15 11.26 15.53
C VAL A 128 -8.29 12.51 15.58
N GLN A 129 -7.51 12.73 14.53
CA GLN A 129 -6.69 13.93 14.38
C GLN A 129 -6.85 14.50 12.97
N GLN A 130 -6.91 15.83 12.87
CA GLN A 130 -6.89 16.54 11.59
C GLN A 130 -5.45 16.83 11.15
N LEU A 131 -5.17 16.66 9.87
CA LEU A 131 -3.91 17.00 9.21
C LEU A 131 -4.16 17.76 7.92
N PRO A 132 -3.20 18.60 7.46
CA PRO A 132 -3.23 19.14 6.11
C PRO A 132 -3.25 18.02 5.06
N ASN A 133 -3.95 18.24 3.93
CA ASN A 133 -3.94 17.30 2.81
C ASN A 133 -2.63 17.39 2.00
N GLU A 134 -1.54 16.92 2.59
CA GLU A 134 -0.18 16.98 2.01
C GLU A 134 0.49 15.61 2.01
N GLY A 135 1.36 15.34 1.03
CA GLY A 135 2.25 14.17 1.02
C GLY A 135 1.56 12.82 1.08
N ARG A 136 0.32 12.75 0.58
CA ARG A 136 -0.49 11.53 0.51
C ARG A 136 -0.50 10.74 1.83
N GLU A 137 -0.48 9.42 1.79
CA GLU A 137 -0.46 8.59 3.00
C GLU A 137 0.88 8.66 3.76
N ALA A 138 1.97 8.96 3.05
CA ALA A 138 3.30 9.00 3.64
C ALA A 138 3.40 10.05 4.75
N ASN A 139 2.85 11.25 4.53
CA ASN A 139 2.78 12.31 5.53
C ASN A 139 2.07 11.84 6.81
N THR A 140 0.92 11.17 6.69
CA THR A 140 0.18 10.62 7.83
C THR A 140 1.00 9.58 8.59
N TYR A 141 1.62 8.63 7.89
CA TYR A 141 2.37 7.56 8.55
C TYR A 141 3.61 8.10 9.26
N LEU A 142 4.33 9.03 8.62
CA LEU A 142 5.49 9.69 9.20
C LEU A 142 5.10 10.51 10.42
N HIS A 143 4.02 11.32 10.32
CA HIS A 143 3.48 12.06 11.45
C HIS A 143 3.16 11.12 12.62
N HIS A 144 2.43 10.03 12.39
CA HIS A 144 2.12 9.06 13.45
C HIS A 144 3.38 8.49 14.10
N ILE A 145 4.35 8.05 13.28
CA ILE A 145 5.61 7.48 13.78
C ILE A 145 6.37 8.48 14.64
N ILE A 146 6.45 9.75 14.23
CA ILE A 146 7.18 10.80 14.95
C ILE A 146 6.51 11.11 16.28
N HIS A 147 5.19 11.35 16.25
CA HIS A 147 4.44 11.74 17.44
C HIS A 147 4.27 10.62 18.46
N HIS A 148 4.31 9.36 18.00
CA HIS A 148 4.17 8.20 18.86
C HIS A 148 5.46 7.39 19.03
N TYR A 149 6.63 7.94 18.67
CA TYR A 149 7.86 7.16 18.53
C TYR A 149 8.22 6.37 19.82
N ASP A 150 7.99 6.98 20.98
CA ASP A 150 8.30 6.44 22.31
C ASP A 150 7.19 5.55 22.90
N ASP A 151 5.97 5.63 22.38
CA ASP A 151 4.77 4.88 22.84
C ASP A 151 4.17 3.95 21.75
N LEU A 152 4.85 3.73 20.61
CA LEU A 152 4.41 2.80 19.56
C LEU A 152 3.95 1.45 20.14
N ALA A 153 2.81 0.97 19.66
CA ALA A 153 2.33 -0.37 19.97
C ALA A 153 3.29 -1.46 19.47
N PRO A 154 3.24 -2.67 20.06
CA PRO A 154 4.07 -3.79 19.61
C PRO A 154 3.97 -4.07 18.10
N ARG A 155 2.78 -3.84 17.53
CA ARG A 155 2.54 -3.90 16.08
C ARG A 155 1.51 -2.87 15.65
N THR A 156 1.84 -2.14 14.60
CA THR A 156 0.98 -1.14 13.98
C THR A 156 0.75 -1.49 12.51
N VAL A 157 -0.49 -1.38 12.06
CA VAL A 157 -0.91 -1.56 10.66
C VAL A 157 -1.16 -0.19 10.07
N PHE A 158 -0.46 0.13 8.99
CA PHE A 158 -0.62 1.38 8.25
C PHE A 158 -1.45 1.12 7.00
N THR A 159 -2.51 1.91 6.81
CA THR A 159 -3.39 1.79 5.65
C THR A 159 -3.94 3.12 5.19
N MET A 160 -4.24 3.22 3.90
CA MET A 160 -5.06 4.29 3.36
C MET A 160 -6.53 3.93 3.54
N ALA A 161 -7.42 4.92 3.57
CA ALA A 161 -8.85 4.69 3.65
C ALA A 161 -9.46 4.18 2.34
N SER A 162 -8.86 4.48 1.18
CA SER A 162 -9.26 3.99 -0.14
C SER A 162 -8.97 2.48 -0.34
N LEU A 163 -9.82 1.64 0.25
CA LEU A 163 -9.80 0.18 0.05
C LEU A 163 -10.94 -0.32 -0.87
N ASN A 164 -12.02 0.46 -1.02
CA ASN A 164 -13.25 -0.02 -1.68
C ASN A 164 -13.13 -0.03 -3.21
N GLY A 165 -12.41 0.92 -3.81
CA GLY A 165 -12.19 0.97 -5.26
C GLY A 165 -10.99 0.16 -5.75
N ASN A 166 -10.20 -0.41 -4.84
CA ASN A 166 -9.04 -1.24 -5.19
C ASN A 166 -8.96 -2.48 -4.30
N TRP A 167 -9.34 -3.62 -4.87
CA TRP A 167 -9.39 -4.88 -4.14
C TRP A 167 -7.99 -5.37 -3.73
N MET A 168 -6.91 -5.00 -4.43
CA MET A 168 -5.55 -5.36 -4.06
C MET A 168 -5.13 -4.64 -2.78
N ARG A 169 -5.57 -3.38 -2.61
CA ARG A 169 -5.40 -2.62 -1.36
C ARG A 169 -6.15 -3.31 -0.23
N LYS A 170 -7.42 -3.69 -0.46
CA LYS A 170 -8.19 -4.46 0.53
C LYS A 170 -7.47 -5.75 0.94
N LEU A 171 -6.98 -6.52 -0.01
CA LEU A 171 -6.24 -7.75 0.29
C LEU A 171 -4.94 -7.48 1.06
N SER A 172 -4.20 -6.42 0.68
CA SER A 172 -2.99 -5.98 1.39
C SER A 172 -3.29 -5.59 2.85
N PHE A 173 -4.44 -4.95 3.09
CA PHE A 173 -4.92 -4.65 4.44
C PHE A 173 -5.22 -5.92 5.24
N LEU A 174 -5.95 -6.90 4.68
CA LEU A 174 -6.24 -8.15 5.38
C LEU A 174 -4.96 -8.91 5.78
N PHE A 175 -3.98 -8.94 4.88
CA PHE A 175 -2.70 -9.56 5.17
C PHE A 175 -1.90 -8.81 6.23
N SER A 176 -1.86 -7.47 6.15
CA SER A 176 -1.16 -6.64 7.14
C SER A 176 -1.82 -6.73 8.51
N LEU A 177 -3.15 -6.73 8.57
CA LEU A 177 -3.93 -6.87 9.80
C LEU A 177 -3.60 -8.17 10.54
N THR A 178 -3.45 -9.25 9.77
CA THR A 178 -3.25 -10.62 10.29
C THR A 178 -1.81 -11.08 10.20
N GLU A 179 -0.88 -10.17 9.92
CA GLU A 179 0.53 -10.47 9.78
C GLU A 179 1.09 -11.05 11.08
N THR A 180 2.01 -11.99 10.99
CA THR A 180 2.72 -12.49 12.18
C THR A 180 3.84 -11.52 12.56
N SER A 181 4.39 -11.65 13.76
CA SER A 181 5.62 -10.92 14.13
C SER A 181 6.84 -11.30 13.27
N ARG A 182 6.76 -12.42 12.55
CA ARG A 182 7.76 -12.93 11.61
C ARG A 182 7.12 -13.12 10.22
N PRO A 183 6.91 -12.02 9.47
CA PRO A 183 6.29 -12.08 8.15
C PRO A 183 7.09 -12.93 7.16
N ASN A 184 6.40 -13.46 6.13
CA ASN A 184 7.04 -14.22 5.05
C ASN A 184 7.99 -13.34 4.23
N LYS A 185 9.11 -13.89 3.79
CA LYS A 185 10.05 -13.20 2.89
C LYS A 185 9.66 -13.45 1.44
N HIS A 186 9.55 -12.38 0.65
CA HIS A 186 9.25 -12.43 -0.79
C HIS A 186 10.37 -11.76 -1.56
N CYS A 187 11.02 -12.50 -2.46
CA CYS A 187 12.17 -12.03 -3.22
C CYS A 187 11.81 -11.86 -4.70
N TYR A 188 12.43 -10.89 -5.34
CA TYR A 188 12.23 -10.56 -6.75
C TYR A 188 13.56 -10.62 -7.49
N SER A 189 13.50 -10.62 -8.82
CA SER A 189 14.71 -10.64 -9.63
C SER A 189 15.47 -9.30 -9.53
N PRO A 190 16.79 -9.28 -9.66
CA PRO A 190 17.57 -8.05 -9.63
C PRO A 190 17.12 -7.00 -10.66
N GLU A 191 16.69 -7.44 -11.85
CA GLU A 191 16.25 -6.56 -12.94
C GLU A 191 14.98 -5.78 -12.59
N PHE A 192 14.10 -6.38 -11.79
CA PHE A 192 12.94 -5.69 -11.25
C PHE A 192 13.36 -4.48 -10.43
N PHE A 193 14.31 -4.66 -9.51
CA PHE A 193 14.77 -3.57 -8.66
C PHE A 193 15.53 -2.50 -9.42
N GLU A 194 16.24 -2.87 -10.48
CA GLU A 194 16.91 -1.90 -11.33
C GLU A 194 15.92 -0.94 -12.00
N THR A 195 14.79 -1.47 -12.47
CA THR A 195 13.69 -0.64 -12.99
C THR A 195 13.11 0.25 -11.90
N VAL A 196 12.94 -0.27 -10.68
CA VAL A 196 12.36 0.49 -9.56
C VAL A 196 13.29 1.61 -9.10
N ARG A 197 14.61 1.41 -9.04
CA ARG A 197 15.59 2.45 -8.69
C ARG A 197 15.55 3.66 -9.62
N HIS A 198 15.24 3.42 -10.90
CA HIS A 198 15.10 4.46 -11.92
C HIS A 198 13.74 5.15 -11.92
N PHE A 199 12.81 4.75 -11.04
CA PHE A 199 11.50 5.37 -10.95
C PHE A 199 11.62 6.87 -10.60
N GLN A 200 10.98 7.69 -11.43
CA GLN A 200 10.75 9.12 -11.25
C GLN A 200 9.63 9.55 -12.21
N PHE A 201 8.94 10.65 -11.92
CA PHE A 201 7.99 11.28 -12.84
C PHE A 201 8.72 12.11 -13.90
N ASP A 202 8.05 12.40 -15.02
CA ASP A 202 8.55 13.35 -16.00
C ASP A 202 8.59 14.76 -15.38
N PRO A 203 9.63 15.58 -15.64
CA PRO A 203 9.65 16.99 -15.24
C PRO A 203 8.46 17.82 -15.75
N LYS A 204 7.81 17.39 -16.84
CA LYS A 204 6.59 18.02 -17.35
C LYS A 204 5.43 17.80 -16.37
N PRO A 205 4.45 18.73 -16.31
CA PRO A 205 3.29 18.59 -15.46
C PRO A 205 2.61 17.23 -15.67
N THR A 206 2.77 16.36 -14.68
CA THR A 206 2.17 15.03 -14.70
C THR A 206 1.02 15.03 -13.71
N VAL A 207 -0.16 14.68 -14.20
CA VAL A 207 -1.35 14.50 -13.35
C VAL A 207 -1.34 13.08 -12.82
N ALA A 208 -1.58 12.92 -11.52
CA ALA A 208 -1.78 11.61 -10.94
C ALA A 208 -3.01 10.93 -11.55
N THR A 209 -2.82 9.78 -12.20
CA THR A 209 -3.88 9.06 -12.92
C THR A 209 -4.75 8.17 -12.02
N SER A 210 -4.35 7.96 -10.77
CA SER A 210 -5.10 7.18 -9.78
C SER A 210 -4.75 7.66 -8.37
N LEU A 211 -5.61 8.51 -7.81
CA LEU A 211 -5.47 9.03 -6.45
C LEU A 211 -6.19 8.13 -5.43
N GLY A 212 -7.16 7.34 -5.88
CA GLY A 212 -7.97 6.46 -5.05
C GLY A 212 -9.41 6.94 -4.97
N ASP A 213 -10.16 6.29 -4.07
CA ASP A 213 -11.50 6.71 -3.69
C ASP A 213 -11.42 8.06 -2.97
N GLY A 214 -12.46 8.89 -3.06
CA GLY A 214 -12.48 10.22 -2.44
C GLY A 214 -11.85 11.34 -3.28
N TYR A 215 -11.13 11.00 -4.35
CA TYR A 215 -10.64 11.96 -5.34
C TYR A 215 -11.49 11.92 -6.61
N ASP A 216 -11.72 13.10 -7.21
CA ASP A 216 -12.19 13.15 -8.58
C ASP A 216 -11.03 12.85 -9.53
N ASN A 217 -10.87 11.58 -9.92
CA ASN A 217 -9.83 11.14 -10.85
C ASN A 217 -9.97 11.75 -12.26
N ARG A 218 -11.01 12.56 -12.53
CA ARG A 218 -11.17 13.37 -13.75
C ARG A 218 -10.68 14.81 -13.58
N ALA A 219 -10.44 15.28 -12.35
CA ALA A 219 -9.93 16.62 -12.09
C ALA A 219 -8.42 16.65 -12.41
N GLN A 220 -8.09 17.21 -13.57
CA GLN A 220 -6.72 17.30 -14.12
C GLN A 220 -5.81 18.31 -13.38
N GLY A 221 -6.17 18.75 -12.17
CA GLY A 221 -5.51 19.86 -11.47
C GLY A 221 -4.35 19.47 -10.55
N SER A 222 -4.24 18.20 -10.13
CA SER A 222 -3.20 17.78 -9.17
C SER A 222 -1.89 17.45 -9.89
N VAL A 223 -1.10 18.49 -10.19
CA VAL A 223 0.26 18.31 -10.73
C VAL A 223 1.16 17.73 -9.64
N ILE A 224 1.90 16.67 -9.98
CA ILE A 224 2.84 16.04 -9.06
C ILE A 224 4.03 16.98 -8.85
N GLN A 225 4.27 17.37 -7.60
CA GLN A 225 5.45 18.11 -7.22
C GLN A 225 6.65 17.16 -7.12
N LEU A 226 7.73 17.51 -7.82
CA LEU A 226 8.92 16.67 -7.96
C LEU A 226 9.78 16.69 -6.69
N ALA A 227 10.44 15.58 -6.40
CA ALA A 227 11.33 15.46 -5.26
C ALA A 227 12.66 16.19 -5.52
N ALA A 228 13.31 16.69 -4.46
CA ALA A 228 14.62 17.35 -4.59
C ALA A 228 15.73 16.36 -5.03
N GLN A 229 15.65 15.11 -4.59
CA GLN A 229 16.57 14.04 -4.97
C GLN A 229 15.84 13.05 -5.89
N ARG A 230 16.38 12.81 -7.08
CA ARG A 230 15.80 11.97 -8.14
C ARG A 230 16.91 11.25 -8.90
N PRO A 231 16.69 10.02 -9.41
CA PRO A 231 15.49 9.18 -9.26
C PRO A 231 15.42 8.52 -7.87
N LEU A 232 14.47 7.59 -7.66
CA LEU A 232 14.27 6.88 -6.38
C LEU A 232 15.57 6.33 -5.77
N GLY A 233 16.47 5.75 -6.57
CA GLY A 233 17.76 5.25 -6.09
C GLY A 233 18.60 6.32 -5.41
N LYS A 234 18.74 7.50 -6.05
CA LYS A 234 19.48 8.64 -5.48
C LYS A 234 18.77 9.18 -4.22
N TRP A 235 17.44 9.23 -4.26
CA TRP A 235 16.64 9.62 -3.11
C TRP A 235 16.88 8.69 -1.92
N MET A 236 16.88 7.37 -2.13
CA MET A 236 17.18 6.40 -1.06
C MET A 236 18.57 6.62 -0.47
N HIS A 237 19.60 6.79 -1.30
CA HIS A 237 20.95 7.07 -0.80
C HIS A 237 21.03 8.37 0.00
N ALA A 238 20.29 9.41 -0.39
CA ALA A 238 20.31 10.69 0.31
C ALA A 238 19.72 10.62 1.74
N TYR A 239 18.68 9.82 1.95
CA TYR A 239 18.00 9.73 3.26
C TYR A 239 18.46 8.53 4.10
N PHE A 240 18.69 7.38 3.49
CA PHE A 240 19.04 6.14 4.20
C PHE A 240 20.54 5.85 4.22
N ALA A 241 21.35 6.61 3.48
CA ALA A 241 22.77 6.34 3.25
C ALA A 241 23.05 4.93 2.67
N ARG A 242 22.04 4.27 2.09
CA ARG A 242 22.11 2.92 1.50
C ARG A 242 20.97 2.67 0.51
N ASP A 243 21.12 1.63 -0.29
CA ASP A 243 20.03 1.07 -1.10
C ASP A 243 19.20 0.09 -0.27
N LEU A 244 17.91 0.38 -0.08
CA LEU A 244 17.01 -0.50 0.66
C LEU A 244 16.63 -1.77 -0.14
N PHE A 245 16.94 -1.82 -1.43
CA PHE A 245 16.64 -2.95 -2.31
C PHE A 245 17.79 -3.95 -2.46
N GLU A 246 18.93 -3.74 -1.80
CA GLU A 246 20.12 -4.61 -1.91
C GLU A 246 19.81 -6.08 -1.56
N GLY A 247 18.93 -6.30 -0.59
CA GLY A 247 18.48 -7.65 -0.21
C GLY A 247 17.56 -8.33 -1.21
N HIS A 248 17.12 -7.63 -2.28
CA HIS A 248 16.18 -8.07 -3.33
C HIS A 248 14.88 -8.71 -2.81
N CYS A 249 14.54 -8.48 -1.56
CA CYS A 249 13.42 -9.10 -0.89
C CYS A 249 12.69 -8.08 -0.06
N ARG A 250 11.46 -8.41 0.30
CA ARG A 250 10.60 -7.67 1.21
C ARG A 250 9.92 -8.64 2.15
N TYR A 251 9.44 -8.15 3.27
CA TYR A 251 8.58 -8.97 4.13
C TYR A 251 7.11 -8.72 3.87
N GLY A 252 6.34 -9.80 4.00
CA GLY A 252 4.91 -9.87 4.13
C GLY A 252 4.08 -9.92 2.86
N ASP A 253 2.82 -10.32 3.02
CA ASP A 253 1.93 -10.63 1.90
C ASP A 253 1.19 -9.36 1.43
N GLY A 254 1.01 -9.22 0.11
CA GLY A 254 0.36 -8.05 -0.51
C GLY A 254 1.22 -6.77 -0.47
N GLN A 255 1.15 -5.97 -1.55
CA GLN A 255 1.90 -4.71 -1.66
C GLN A 255 1.23 -3.70 -2.59
N HIS A 256 0.02 -3.30 -2.23
CA HIS A 256 -0.69 -2.28 -3.00
C HIS A 256 -1.14 -1.13 -2.11
N GLY A 257 -0.79 0.09 -2.54
CA GLY A 257 -1.23 1.32 -1.89
C GLY A 257 -0.54 1.64 -0.57
N ALA A 258 0.77 1.37 -0.45
CA ALA A 258 1.53 1.64 0.79
C ALA A 258 0.91 1.02 2.06
N ILE A 259 0.21 -0.12 1.94
CA ILE A 259 -0.41 -0.82 3.07
C ILE A 259 0.56 -1.87 3.60
N PHE A 260 0.87 -1.81 4.89
CA PHE A 260 1.80 -2.72 5.55
C PHE A 260 1.58 -2.79 7.06
N SER A 261 2.19 -3.76 7.72
CA SER A 261 2.38 -3.75 9.17
C SER A 261 3.86 -3.64 9.53
N ALA A 262 4.16 -3.02 10.66
CA ALA A 262 5.50 -2.93 11.23
C ALA A 262 5.43 -3.09 12.75
N THR A 263 6.49 -3.66 13.33
CA THR A 263 6.65 -3.69 14.78
C THR A 263 7.33 -2.42 15.27
N ARG A 264 7.10 -2.07 16.55
CA ARG A 264 7.84 -0.98 17.20
C ARG A 264 9.36 -1.12 17.02
N ASP A 265 9.89 -2.32 17.21
CA ASP A 265 11.33 -2.56 17.10
C ASP A 265 11.83 -2.33 15.67
N MET A 266 11.06 -2.71 14.66
CA MET A 266 11.39 -2.43 13.25
C MET A 266 11.46 -0.93 12.96
N ILE A 267 10.51 -0.15 13.49
CA ILE A 267 10.45 1.31 13.33
C ILE A 267 11.61 1.97 14.08
N ARG A 268 11.88 1.56 15.33
CA ARG A 268 12.95 2.14 16.16
C ARG A 268 14.38 1.84 15.72
N ARG A 269 14.58 0.94 14.75
CA ARG A 269 15.92 0.76 14.12
C ARG A 269 16.39 2.00 13.36
N TYR A 270 15.46 2.88 12.99
CA TYR A 270 15.79 4.16 12.39
C TYR A 270 15.66 5.27 13.41
N PRO A 271 16.61 6.22 13.48
CA PRO A 271 16.54 7.33 14.41
C PRO A 271 15.35 8.25 14.07
N LEU A 272 14.74 8.85 15.10
CA LEU A 272 13.62 9.80 14.94
C LEU A 272 13.89 10.87 13.88
N ARG A 273 15.11 11.42 13.85
CA ARG A 273 15.55 12.42 12.87
C ARG A 273 15.34 12.00 11.41
N LEU A 274 15.52 10.71 11.09
CA LEU A 274 15.27 10.23 9.73
C LEU A 274 13.80 10.41 9.36
N TYR A 275 12.89 10.09 10.27
CA TYR A 275 11.46 10.28 10.04
C TYR A 275 11.10 11.75 9.88
N ASP A 276 11.70 12.65 10.65
CA ASP A 276 11.55 14.10 10.45
C ASP A 276 12.03 14.56 9.07
N ASP A 277 13.20 14.08 8.63
CA ASP A 277 13.76 14.38 7.31
C ASP A 277 12.83 13.90 6.17
N LEU A 278 12.27 12.69 6.32
CA LEU A 278 11.30 12.13 5.39
C LEU A 278 9.96 12.89 5.42
N LEU A 279 9.50 13.34 6.60
CA LEU A 279 8.25 14.11 6.71
C LEU A 279 8.40 15.44 5.97
N ARG A 280 9.52 16.14 6.17
CA ARG A 280 9.82 17.41 5.49
C ARG A 280 9.79 17.30 3.97
N CYS A 281 10.29 16.20 3.38
CA CYS A 281 10.23 16.03 1.93
C CYS A 281 8.85 15.59 1.41
N ASN A 282 7.91 15.29 2.29
CA ASN A 282 6.52 14.94 2.01
C ASN A 282 5.54 16.02 2.49
N GLN A 283 5.97 17.28 2.52
CA GLN A 283 5.13 18.44 2.87
C GLN A 283 5.09 19.45 1.70
N GLY A 284 4.03 20.25 1.66
CA GLY A 284 3.87 21.38 0.74
C GLY A 284 2.91 21.17 -0.44
N ALA A 285 2.55 19.92 -0.77
CA ALA A 285 1.47 19.63 -1.71
C ALA A 285 0.84 18.27 -1.44
N ASP A 286 -0.40 18.08 -1.89
CA ASP A 286 -1.14 16.81 -1.81
C ASP A 286 -0.38 15.68 -2.53
N SER A 287 -0.04 15.90 -3.80
CA SER A 287 0.67 14.92 -4.64
C SER A 287 2.15 15.25 -4.78
N MET A 288 2.98 14.55 -4.00
CA MET A 288 4.44 14.66 -4.02
C MET A 288 5.06 13.39 -4.61
N GLU A 289 6.07 13.53 -5.48
CA GLU A 289 6.88 12.41 -5.98
C GLU A 289 7.54 11.64 -4.83
N ALA A 290 7.96 12.34 -3.77
CA ALA A 290 8.47 11.73 -2.55
C ALA A 290 7.46 10.77 -1.90
N GLY A 291 6.15 11.05 -1.99
CA GLY A 291 5.11 10.15 -1.47
C GLY A 291 5.07 8.84 -2.26
N TYR A 292 5.25 8.90 -3.58
CA TYR A 292 5.36 7.71 -4.43
C TYR A 292 6.66 6.94 -4.20
N PHE A 293 7.73 7.61 -3.79
CA PHE A 293 8.95 6.96 -3.34
C PHE A 293 8.71 6.21 -2.03
N MET A 294 8.06 6.86 -1.05
CA MET A 294 7.67 6.24 0.22
C MET A 294 6.81 4.98 0.02
N GLU A 295 5.79 5.05 -0.84
CA GLU A 295 4.93 3.90 -1.19
C GLU A 295 5.75 2.65 -1.59
N ARG A 296 6.88 2.85 -2.29
CA ARG A 296 7.75 1.77 -2.76
C ARG A 296 8.71 1.27 -1.68
N VAL A 297 9.13 2.10 -0.74
CA VAL A 297 10.19 1.74 0.21
C VAL A 297 9.69 1.25 1.57
N TRP A 298 8.44 1.53 1.97
CA TRP A 298 7.94 1.23 3.32
C TRP A 298 8.27 -0.17 3.83
N ARG A 299 7.97 -1.23 3.08
CA ARG A 299 8.23 -2.62 3.53
C ARG A 299 9.70 -3.04 3.40
N PHE A 300 10.49 -2.31 2.62
CA PHE A 300 11.92 -2.53 2.50
C PHE A 300 12.69 -1.90 3.67
N MET A 301 12.21 -0.75 4.17
CA MET A 301 12.74 -0.14 5.40
C MET A 301 12.69 -1.13 6.57
N PHE A 302 11.56 -1.81 6.72
CA PHE A 302 11.34 -2.71 7.85
C PHE A 302 11.83 -4.13 7.61
N LEU A 303 12.72 -4.33 6.63
CA LEU A 303 13.41 -5.59 6.43
C LEU A 303 14.18 -6.00 7.68
N HIS A 304 13.79 -7.13 8.26
CA HIS A 304 14.55 -7.82 9.28
C HIS A 304 15.73 -8.54 8.61
N ASP A 305 16.81 -7.81 8.36
CA ASP A 305 18.11 -8.45 8.23
C ASP A 305 18.74 -8.40 9.62
N LYS A 306 18.93 -9.58 10.22
CA LYS A 306 20.04 -9.73 11.15
C LYS A 306 21.31 -9.49 10.33
N ILE A 307 21.72 -8.23 10.20
CA ILE A 307 23.09 -7.93 9.85
C ILE A 307 23.90 -8.32 11.09
N GLY A 308 24.56 -9.49 11.02
CA GLY A 308 25.52 -9.95 12.04
C GLY A 308 24.96 -10.87 13.13
N SER A 309 24.64 -12.11 12.78
CA SER A 309 25.08 -13.24 13.60
C SER A 309 25.65 -14.29 12.66
N ASN A 310 26.93 -14.10 12.30
CA ASN A 310 27.77 -15.24 11.95
C ASN A 310 27.81 -16.12 13.21
N ASN A 311 26.90 -17.07 13.28
CA ASN A 311 27.19 -18.31 13.98
C ASN A 311 27.99 -19.13 12.98
N ASP A 312 29.31 -18.97 13.06
CA ASP A 312 30.19 -20.08 12.73
C ASP A 312 30.13 -21.03 13.93
N ASP A 313 29.33 -22.10 13.76
CA ASP A 313 29.65 -23.42 14.33
C ASP A 313 30.55 -24.14 13.32
#